data_AF-A0A3B9AHY0-F1
#
_entry.id   AF-A0A3B9AHY0-F1
#
_cell.length_a   1.000
_cell.length_b   1.000
_cell.length_c   1.000
_cell.angle_alpha   90.00
_cell.angle_beta   90.00
_cell.angle_gamma   90.00
#
_symmetry.space_group_name_H-M   'P 1'
#
loop_
_entity.id
_entity.type
_entity.pdbx_description
1 polymer ?
#
loop_
_entity_poly.entity_id
_entity_poly.type
_entity_poly.pdbx_seq_one_letter_code
_entity_poly.pdbx_strand_id
1 'polypeptide(L)' 'DAFGHSGWGGSFGFADTRAKLGVGYAMNQMDTNIFGDPRGVRLIEAVYASL' A
#
# COMPACT_ATOMS: atom_id res chain seq x y z
N ASP A 1 6.24 -10.53 8.24
CA ASP A 1 5.20 -9.95 9.10
C ASP A 1 5.02 -8.51 8.73
N ALA A 2 3.86 -8.23 8.12
CA ALA A 2 3.48 -6.88 7.75
C ALA A 2 2.15 -6.52 8.40
N PHE A 3 1.99 -5.26 8.82
CA PHE A 3 0.77 -4.72 9.42
C PHE A 3 0.52 -3.29 8.95
N GLY A 4 -0.76 -2.89 8.86
CA GLY A 4 -1.12 -1.59 8.30
C GLY A 4 -2.62 -1.35 8.24
N HIS A 5 -3.00 -0.31 7.52
CA HIS A 5 -4.40 0.08 7.31
C HIS A 5 -4.60 0.60 5.89
N SER A 6 -5.77 0.34 5.31
CA SER A 6 -6.22 0.90 4.03
C SER A 6 -7.34 1.91 4.28
N GLY A 7 -7.37 2.98 3.50
CA GLY A 7 -8.43 3.98 3.49
C GLY A 7 -9.35 3.81 2.28
N TRP A 8 -10.60 4.22 2.44
CA TRP A 8 -11.55 4.24 1.33
C TRP A 8 -11.04 5.15 0.21
N GLY A 9 -11.18 4.69 -1.04
CA GLY A 9 -10.68 5.40 -2.22
C GLY A 9 -9.31 4.93 -2.71
N GLY A 10 -8.63 4.10 -1.91
CA GLY A 10 -7.45 3.32 -2.28
C GLY A 10 -6.16 3.70 -1.56
N SER A 11 -6.19 4.69 -0.65
CA SER A 11 -5.02 5.02 0.16
C SER A 11 -4.65 3.87 1.07
N PHE A 12 -3.37 3.75 1.43
CA PHE A 12 -2.93 2.74 2.41
C PHE A 12 -1.61 3.13 3.07
N GLY A 13 -1.33 2.52 4.21
CA GLY A 13 0.00 2.52 4.82
C GLY A 13 0.26 1.23 5.57
N PHE A 14 1.48 0.70 5.48
CA PHE A 14 1.89 -0.49 6.23
C PHE A 14 3.38 -0.47 6.57
N ALA A 15 3.77 -1.33 7.50
CA ALA A 15 5.15 -1.63 7.85
C ALA A 15 5.40 -3.15 7.76
N ASP A 16 6.55 -3.54 7.21
CA ASP A 16 7.08 -4.91 7.22
C ASP A 16 8.38 -4.94 8.03
N THR A 17 8.32 -5.57 9.20
CA THR A 17 9.44 -5.60 10.15
C THR A 17 10.58 -6.50 9.67
N ARG A 18 10.29 -7.48 8.81
CA ARG A 18 11.31 -8.38 8.25
C ARG A 18 12.13 -7.67 7.17
N ALA A 19 11.45 -6.94 6.28
CA ALA A 19 12.09 -6.14 5.25
C ALA A 19 12.66 -4.80 5.77
N LYS A 20 12.35 -4.42 7.03
CA LYS A 20 12.64 -3.09 7.60
C LYS A 20 12.12 -1.96 6.72
N LEU A 21 10.91 -2.16 6.18
CA LEU A 21 10.29 -1.29 5.18
C LEU A 21 8.99 -0.70 5.72
N GLY A 22 8.75 0.58 5.43
CA GLY A 22 7.45 1.22 5.60
C GLY A 22 7.02 1.85 4.26
N VAL A 23 5.75 1.68 3.89
CA VAL A 23 5.20 2.20 2.63
C VAL A 23 3.90 2.94 2.93
N GLY A 24 3.72 4.09 2.29
CA GLY A 24 2.49 4.88 2.34
C GLY A 24 2.10 5.41 0.97
N TYR A 25 0.81 5.37 0.67
CA TYR A 25 0.22 5.90 -0.56
C TYR A 25 -1.05 6.68 -0.24
N ALA A 26 -1.12 7.91 -0.74
CA ALA A 26 -2.27 8.78 -0.63
C ALA A 26 -2.58 9.41 -2.00
N MET A 27 -3.87 9.54 -2.31
CA MET A 27 -4.38 10.14 -3.54
C MET A 27 -5.71 10.85 -3.28
N ASN A 28 -6.11 11.71 -4.21
CA ASN A 28 -7.40 12.40 -4.21
C ASN A 28 -8.41 11.83 -5.22
N GLN A 29 -7.94 11.12 -6.26
CA GLN A 29 -8.81 10.41 -7.20
C GLN A 29 -9.22 9.06 -6.59
N MET A 30 -10.42 8.99 -6.02
CA MET A 30 -10.91 7.78 -5.35
C MET A 30 -11.41 6.73 -6.33
N ASP A 31 -11.24 5.46 -5.97
CA ASP A 31 -11.96 4.32 -6.56
C ASP A 31 -12.93 3.72 -5.52
N THR A 32 -13.76 2.77 -5.92
CA THR A 32 -14.81 2.14 -5.10
C THR A 32 -14.32 0.96 -4.27
N ASN A 33 -13.15 1.10 -3.63
CA ASN A 33 -12.51 0.06 -2.84
C ASN A 33 -12.10 0.54 -1.44
N ILE A 34 -12.16 -0.37 -0.47
CA ILE A 34 -11.73 -0.13 0.92
C ILE A 34 -10.34 -0.74 1.22
N PHE A 35 -9.85 -1.61 0.34
CA PHE A 35 -8.51 -2.19 0.34
C PHE A 35 -8.20 -2.76 -1.05
N GLY A 36 -6.94 -3.09 -1.32
CA GLY A 36 -6.56 -3.81 -2.54
C GLY A 36 -6.68 -3.00 -3.83
N ASP A 37 -6.49 -1.68 -3.76
CA ASP A 37 -6.49 -0.83 -4.94
C ASP A 37 -5.39 -1.24 -5.93
N PRO A 38 -5.70 -1.46 -7.24
CA PRO A 38 -4.70 -1.88 -8.22
C PRO A 38 -3.48 -0.95 -8.32
N ARG A 39 -3.66 0.36 -8.07
CA ARG A 39 -2.56 1.33 -8.03
C ARG A 39 -1.65 1.04 -6.84
N GLY A 40 -2.24 0.74 -5.69
CA GLY A 40 -1.50 0.38 -4.49
C GLY A 40 -0.77 -0.96 -4.62
N VAL A 41 -1.42 -1.98 -5.18
CA VAL A 41 -0.81 -3.29 -5.45
C VAL A 41 0.43 -3.13 -6.34
N ARG A 42 0.32 -2.40 -7.44
CA ARG A 42 1.44 -2.16 -8.36
C ARG A 42 2.62 -1.45 -7.68
N LEU A 43 2.35 -0.47 -6.82
CA LEU A 43 3.39 0.21 -6.05
C LEU A 43 4.07 -0.75 -5.07
N ILE A 44 3.30 -1.57 -4.37
CA ILE A 44 3.83 -2.57 -3.43
C ILE A 44 4.73 -3.57 -4.17
N GLU A 45 4.26 -4.13 -5.29
CA GLU A 45 5.02 -5.06 -6.12
C GLU A 45 6.35 -4.45 -6.59
N ALA A 46 6.32 -3.21 -7.09
CA ALA A 46 7.51 -2.52 -7.55
C ALA A 46 8.52 -2.23 -6.42
N VAL A 47 8.04 -1.84 -5.24
CA VAL A 47 8.90 -1.60 -4.07
C VAL A 47 9.58 -2.90 -3.65
N TYR A 48 8.84 -4.01 -3.52
CA TYR A 48 9.41 -5.30 -3.13
C TYR A 48 10.34 -5.88 -4.19
N ALA A 49 10.09 -5.65 -5.49
CA ALA A 49 10.98 -6.07 -6.57
C ALA A 49 12.32 -5.29 -6.59
N SER A 50 12.43 -4.19 -5.85
CA SER A 50 13.63 -3.33 -5.78
C SER A 50 14.48 -3.56 -4.53
N LEU A 51 14.11 -4.52 -3.67
CA LEU A 51 14.86 -4.92 -2.47
C LEU A 51 15.87 -6.02 -2.79
#